data_AF-A0A2D7TXZ5-F1
#
_entry.id   AF-A0A2D7TXZ5-F1
#
_cell.length_a   1.000
_cell.length_b   1.000
_cell.length_c   1.000
_cell.angle_alpha   90.00
_cell.angle_beta   90.00
_cell.angle_gamma   90.00
#
_symmetry.space_group_name_H-M   'P 1'
#
loop_
_entity.id
_entity.type
_entity.pdbx_description
1 polymer ?
#
loop_
_entity_poly.entity_id
_entity_poly.type
_entity_poly.pdbx_seq_one_letter_code
_entity_poly.pdbx_strand_id
1 'polypeptide(L)'
;MANPTAAICVIGDEILSGRTKDKNIGWIAEQLNGLGIQLTQARVIADVKETIIRHITELSDENDYVFTSGGIGPTHDDITTESVAAAFNVTVERNQEAMRRLEQHYKGTEIVLNEVRKKMADIPVGATLIDNPVSAAPGFQLENVYVMAGVPSIMQSMFESLSASLKGGIIPTRLTVQCATGEGNVAHILEQISNQYETVSVGSYPWFKPGQFGTAVVLTGLDESLVSNAAKELCQLVKHAGFEAEDAV
;
A
#
# COMPACT_ATOMS: atom_id res chain seq x y z
N MET A 1 20.89 -6.45 -1.32
CA MET A 1 20.28 -5.73 -0.18
C MET A 1 18.80 -6.03 -0.22
N ALA A 2 18.16 -6.24 0.94
CA ALA A 2 16.70 -6.39 0.98
C ALA A 2 16.03 -5.06 0.62
N ASN A 3 14.89 -5.13 -0.06
CA ASN A 3 14.07 -3.95 -0.31
C ASN A 3 13.46 -3.44 1.00
N PRO A 4 13.21 -2.13 1.13
CA PRO A 4 12.46 -1.59 2.26
C PRO A 4 11.06 -2.19 2.34
N THR A 5 10.55 -2.36 3.56
CA THR A 5 9.21 -2.89 3.81
C THR A 5 8.21 -1.79 4.12
N ALA A 6 6.96 -2.02 3.76
CA ALA A 6 5.87 -1.13 4.08
C ALA A 6 4.64 -1.90 4.55
N ALA A 7 3.82 -1.24 5.38
CA ALA A 7 2.46 -1.66 5.67
C ALA A 7 1.47 -0.53 5.41
N ILE A 8 0.21 -0.89 5.13
CA ILE A 8 -0.90 0.07 5.09
C ILE A 8 -1.96 -0.27 6.14
N CYS A 9 -2.42 0.74 6.87
CA CYS A 9 -3.54 0.66 7.81
C CYS A 9 -4.68 1.57 7.34
N VAL A 10 -5.72 0.98 6.77
CA VAL A 10 -6.97 1.66 6.41
C VAL A 10 -7.86 1.74 7.65
N ILE A 11 -8.30 2.95 7.99
CA ILE A 11 -9.07 3.25 9.19
C ILE A 11 -10.44 3.77 8.75
N GLY A 12 -11.50 3.00 9.02
CA GLY A 12 -12.85 3.35 8.57
C GLY A 12 -13.88 2.22 8.74
N ASP A 13 -14.88 2.45 9.58
CA ASP A 13 -16.01 1.54 9.80
C ASP A 13 -16.84 1.30 8.52
N GLU A 14 -16.86 2.25 7.58
CA GLU A 14 -17.54 2.12 6.29
C GLU A 14 -16.84 1.11 5.36
N ILE A 15 -15.53 0.90 5.54
CA ILE A 15 -14.76 -0.13 4.82
C ILE A 15 -15.08 -1.49 5.44
N LEU A 16 -15.06 -1.59 6.77
CA LEU A 16 -15.36 -2.84 7.49
C LEU A 16 -16.80 -3.32 7.28
N SER A 17 -17.77 -2.40 7.24
CA SER A 17 -19.17 -2.71 6.91
C SER A 17 -19.39 -3.04 5.43
N GLY A 18 -18.38 -2.82 4.59
CA GLY A 18 -18.45 -3.05 3.15
C GLY A 18 -19.30 -2.04 2.39
N ARG A 19 -19.77 -0.97 3.06
CA ARG A 19 -20.53 0.15 2.47
C ARG A 19 -19.69 0.85 1.40
N THR A 20 -18.41 1.07 1.70
CA THR A 20 -17.43 1.62 0.78
C THR A 20 -16.47 0.50 0.38
N LYS A 21 -16.19 0.38 -0.92
CA LYS A 21 -15.14 -0.52 -1.41
C LYS A 21 -13.81 0.21 -1.35
N ASP A 22 -12.86 -0.35 -0.62
CA ASP A 22 -11.50 0.15 -0.60
C ASP A 22 -10.93 0.22 -2.02
N LYS A 23 -10.21 1.31 -2.30
CA LYS A 23 -9.43 1.51 -3.52
C LYS A 23 -8.00 1.94 -3.22
N ASN A 24 -7.65 2.09 -1.94
CA ASN A 24 -6.40 2.70 -1.50
C ASN A 24 -5.30 1.64 -1.36
N ILE A 25 -5.64 0.44 -0.89
CA ILE A 25 -4.66 -0.66 -0.70
C ILE A 25 -4.05 -1.08 -2.04
N GLY A 26 -4.90 -1.38 -3.03
CA GLY A 26 -4.42 -1.81 -4.35
C GLY A 26 -3.56 -0.74 -5.02
N TRP A 27 -4.03 0.52 -4.99
CA TRP A 27 -3.30 1.63 -5.60
C TRP A 27 -1.95 1.89 -4.94
N ILE A 28 -1.87 1.94 -3.59
CA ILE A 28 -0.59 2.19 -2.92
C ILE A 28 0.37 1.02 -3.12
N ALA A 29 -0.12 -0.22 -3.18
CA ALA A 29 0.70 -1.39 -3.44
C ALA A 29 1.36 -1.29 -4.83
N GLU A 30 0.64 -0.83 -5.85
CA GLU A 30 1.20 -0.59 -7.18
C GLU A 30 2.29 0.49 -7.14
N GLN A 31 2.04 1.61 -6.46
CA GLN A 31 3.02 2.70 -6.36
C GLN A 31 4.30 2.26 -5.63
N LEU A 32 4.16 1.59 -4.48
CA LEU A 32 5.30 1.11 -3.69
C LEU A 32 6.11 0.07 -4.45
N ASN A 33 5.48 -0.84 -5.19
CA ASN A 33 6.18 -1.78 -6.06
C ASN A 33 7.01 -1.05 -7.13
N GLY A 34 6.46 0.03 -7.71
CA GLY A 34 7.17 0.89 -8.65
C GLY A 34 8.38 1.62 -8.05
N LEU A 35 8.45 1.72 -6.71
CA LEU A 35 9.58 2.27 -5.96
C LEU A 35 10.51 1.17 -5.42
N GLY A 36 10.24 -0.11 -5.68
CA GLY A 36 10.98 -1.22 -5.06
C GLY A 36 10.78 -1.28 -3.54
N ILE A 37 9.62 -0.88 -3.03
CA ILE A 37 9.22 -1.01 -1.63
C ILE A 37 8.20 -2.14 -1.51
N GLN A 38 8.47 -3.11 -0.65
CA GLN A 38 7.63 -4.29 -0.49
C GLN A 38 6.50 -4.01 0.50
N LEU A 39 5.25 -3.98 0.02
CA LEU A 39 4.09 -3.98 0.91
C LEU A 39 3.92 -5.38 1.53
N THR A 40 4.18 -5.51 2.83
CA THR A 40 4.17 -6.78 3.58
C THR A 40 2.80 -7.09 4.16
N GLN A 41 2.05 -6.06 4.56
CA GLN A 41 0.77 -6.20 5.22
C GLN A 41 -0.18 -5.04 4.90
N ALA A 42 -1.47 -5.36 4.78
CA ALA A 42 -2.55 -4.39 4.78
C ALA A 42 -3.54 -4.73 5.91
N ARG A 43 -3.92 -3.74 6.72
CA ARG A 43 -4.93 -3.86 7.78
C ARG A 43 -6.10 -2.93 7.47
N VAL A 44 -7.33 -3.40 7.69
CA VAL A 44 -8.53 -2.56 7.72
C VAL A 44 -9.06 -2.62 9.14
N ILE A 45 -9.20 -1.48 9.81
CA ILE A 45 -9.53 -1.40 11.23
C ILE A 45 -10.64 -0.38 11.50
N ALA A 46 -11.28 -0.54 12.65
CA ALA A 46 -12.37 0.32 13.10
C ALA A 46 -11.85 1.67 13.62
N ASP A 47 -12.70 2.68 13.62
CA ASP A 47 -12.46 4.02 14.17
C ASP A 47 -12.50 4.01 15.72
N VAL A 48 -11.62 3.21 16.32
CA VAL A 48 -11.48 3.03 17.77
C VAL A 48 -10.06 3.36 18.18
N LYS A 49 -9.90 4.32 19.07
CA LYS A 49 -8.60 4.88 19.47
C LYS A 49 -7.58 3.82 19.89
N GLU A 50 -7.95 2.91 20.80
CA GLU A 50 -7.08 1.85 21.30
C GLU A 50 -6.70 0.85 20.20
N THR A 51 -7.62 0.60 19.26
CA THR A 51 -7.37 -0.24 18.08
C THR A 51 -6.35 0.41 17.16
N ILE A 52 -6.51 1.71 16.86
CA ILE A 52 -5.57 2.46 16.02
C ILE A 52 -4.19 2.49 16.68
N ILE A 53 -4.10 2.85 17.97
CA ILE A 53 -2.83 2.89 18.71
C ILE A 53 -2.10 1.55 18.60
N ARG A 54 -2.77 0.45 18.95
CA ARG A 54 -2.16 -0.89 18.92
C ARG A 54 -1.63 -1.23 17.53
N HIS A 55 -2.45 -1.05 16.49
CA HIS A 55 -2.05 -1.44 15.15
C HIS A 55 -0.96 -0.54 14.57
N ILE A 56 -0.97 0.77 14.86
CA ILE A 56 0.08 1.68 14.40
C ILE A 56 1.41 1.38 15.08
N THR A 57 1.42 1.13 16.40
CA THR A 57 2.65 0.74 17.12
C THR A 57 3.21 -0.56 16.56
N GLU A 58 2.39 -1.62 16.46
CA GLU A 58 2.82 -2.91 15.89
C GLU A 58 3.39 -2.77 14.47
N LEU A 59 2.68 -2.06 13.59
CA LEU A 59 3.12 -1.89 12.20
C LEU A 59 4.40 -1.05 12.10
N SER A 60 4.54 -0.04 12.95
CA SER A 60 5.71 0.86 12.99
C SER A 60 6.96 0.12 13.44
N ASP A 61 6.84 -0.81 14.39
CA ASP A 61 7.94 -1.64 14.86
C ASP A 61 8.39 -2.69 13.82
N GLU A 62 7.47 -3.18 13.00
CA GLU A 62 7.70 -4.28 12.05
C GLU A 62 8.12 -3.84 10.64
N ASN A 63 7.99 -2.55 10.28
CA ASN A 63 8.17 -2.09 8.90
C ASN A 63 8.97 -0.78 8.79
N ASP A 64 9.68 -0.60 7.67
CA ASP A 64 10.40 0.66 7.40
C ASP A 64 9.44 1.83 7.14
N TYR A 65 8.26 1.55 6.61
CA TYR A 65 7.22 2.53 6.28
C TYR A 65 5.83 2.06 6.71
N VAL A 66 5.03 2.94 7.31
CA VAL A 66 3.62 2.68 7.60
C VAL A 66 2.78 3.77 6.98
N PHE A 67 1.86 3.40 6.10
CA PHE A 67 0.91 4.33 5.51
C PHE A 67 -0.44 4.16 6.19
N THR A 68 -1.15 5.26 6.43
CA THR A 68 -2.56 5.20 6.85
C THR A 68 -3.45 5.87 5.83
N SER A 69 -4.72 5.48 5.83
CA SER A 69 -5.75 6.13 5.03
C SER A 69 -7.05 6.16 5.82
N GLY A 70 -7.55 7.37 6.09
CA GLY A 70 -8.80 7.60 6.81
C GLY A 70 -8.66 8.26 8.18
N GLY A 71 -9.77 8.78 8.69
CA GLY A 71 -9.88 9.35 10.04
C GLY A 71 -9.14 10.67 10.30
N ILE A 72 -8.84 11.47 9.26
CA ILE A 72 -8.22 12.81 9.38
C ILE A 72 -9.10 13.96 8.88
N GLY A 73 -10.36 13.69 8.58
CA GLY A 73 -11.32 14.73 8.21
C GLY A 73 -11.78 15.55 9.41
N PRO A 74 -12.84 16.35 9.21
CA PRO A 74 -13.39 17.20 10.25
C PRO A 74 -14.39 16.48 11.17
N THR A 75 -14.83 15.25 10.92
CA THR A 75 -15.94 14.64 11.68
C THR A 75 -15.50 14.10 13.05
N HIS A 76 -16.46 13.69 13.86
CA HIS A 76 -16.23 13.31 15.26
C HIS A 76 -15.55 11.93 15.41
N ASP A 77 -15.75 11.09 14.40
CA ASP A 77 -15.13 9.80 14.14
C ASP A 77 -13.73 9.93 13.49
N ASP A 78 -13.35 11.11 12.99
CA ASP A 78 -11.99 11.37 12.52
C ASP A 78 -11.03 11.55 13.72
N ILE A 79 -10.53 10.41 14.23
CA ILE A 79 -9.67 10.31 15.42
C ILE A 79 -8.26 9.78 15.13
N THR A 80 -7.86 9.64 13.85
CA THR A 80 -6.56 9.07 13.46
C THR A 80 -5.42 9.95 13.95
N THR A 81 -5.52 11.27 13.81
CA THR A 81 -4.47 12.21 14.25
C THR A 81 -4.14 12.04 15.73
N GLU A 82 -5.16 12.07 16.60
CA GLU A 82 -4.96 11.94 18.05
C GLU A 82 -4.52 10.54 18.46
N SER A 83 -4.95 9.51 17.72
CA SER A 83 -4.57 8.12 17.98
C SER A 83 -3.12 7.86 17.59
N VAL A 84 -2.66 8.38 16.45
CA VAL A 84 -1.25 8.27 16.03
C VAL A 84 -0.35 9.07 16.98
N ALA A 85 -0.75 10.28 17.41
CA ALA A 85 -0.01 11.02 18.41
C ALA A 85 0.15 10.24 19.73
N ALA A 86 -0.94 9.60 20.18
CA ALA A 86 -0.92 8.76 21.38
C ALA A 86 -0.02 7.52 21.22
N ALA A 87 0.04 6.91 20.03
CA ALA A 87 0.92 5.77 19.77
C ALA A 87 2.41 6.10 19.99
N PHE A 88 2.81 7.35 19.75
CA PHE A 88 4.18 7.84 19.95
C PHE A 88 4.35 8.69 21.21
N ASN A 89 3.33 8.74 22.09
CA ASN A 89 3.33 9.54 23.32
C ASN A 89 3.64 11.04 23.11
N VAL A 90 3.17 11.61 22.00
CA VAL A 90 3.31 13.05 21.70
C VAL A 90 1.96 13.77 21.82
N THR A 91 2.01 15.07 22.07
CA THR A 91 0.82 15.94 22.09
C THR A 91 0.44 16.35 20.67
N VAL A 92 -0.83 16.73 20.50
CA VAL A 92 -1.34 17.35 19.26
C VAL A 92 -1.49 18.84 19.50
N GLU A 93 -1.00 19.64 18.57
CA GLU A 93 -1.09 21.10 18.61
C GLU A 93 -1.58 21.65 17.28
N ARG A 94 -2.18 22.84 17.32
CA ARG A 94 -2.59 23.53 16.10
C ARG A 94 -1.37 24.03 15.35
N ASN A 95 -1.08 23.41 14.21
CA ASN A 95 0.06 23.77 13.39
C ASN A 95 -0.24 25.07 12.62
N GLN A 96 0.63 26.07 12.77
CA GLN A 96 0.44 27.39 12.16
C GLN A 96 0.47 27.35 10.63
N GLU A 97 1.32 26.53 10.03
CA GLU A 97 1.41 26.39 8.58
C GLU A 97 0.21 25.63 8.00
N ALA A 98 -0.23 24.56 8.67
CA ALA A 98 -1.46 23.86 8.31
C ALA A 98 -2.68 24.79 8.37
N MET A 99 -2.79 25.60 9.44
CA MET A 99 -3.83 26.63 9.56
C MET A 99 -3.77 27.66 8.45
N ARG A 100 -2.57 28.18 8.14
CA ARG A 100 -2.38 29.16 7.05
C ARG A 100 -2.84 28.60 5.70
N ARG A 101 -2.56 27.33 5.42
CA ARG A 101 -3.00 26.64 4.19
C ARG A 101 -4.52 26.52 4.12
N LEU A 102 -5.17 26.12 5.22
CA LEU A 102 -6.63 26.05 5.30
C LEU A 102 -7.28 27.43 5.13
N GLU A 103 -6.78 28.45 5.83
CA GLU A 103 -7.27 29.82 5.71
C GLU A 103 -7.17 30.33 4.27
N GLN A 104 -6.05 30.07 3.60
CA GLN A 104 -5.86 30.42 2.20
C GLN A 104 -6.82 29.68 1.27
N HIS A 105 -7.07 28.39 1.52
CA HIS A 105 -7.98 27.56 0.72
C HIS A 105 -9.44 28.02 0.81
N TYR A 106 -9.91 28.40 2.01
CA TYR A 106 -11.29 28.87 2.19
C TYR A 106 -11.48 30.36 1.87
N LYS A 107 -10.40 31.13 1.72
CA LYS A 107 -10.46 32.56 1.41
C LYS A 107 -11.21 32.82 0.10
N GLY A 108 -12.25 33.65 0.17
CA GLY A 108 -13.07 34.00 -1.00
C GLY A 108 -14.10 32.94 -1.39
N THR A 109 -14.27 31.88 -0.58
CA THR A 109 -15.37 30.92 -0.70
C THR A 109 -16.50 31.28 0.26
N GLU A 110 -17.71 30.78 0.02
CA GLU A 110 -18.85 30.90 0.96
C GLU A 110 -18.72 29.94 2.15
N ILE A 111 -17.69 29.08 2.17
CA ILE A 111 -17.51 28.05 3.17
C ILE A 111 -16.78 28.64 4.40
N VAL A 112 -17.46 28.58 5.55
CA VAL A 112 -16.88 29.06 6.82
C VAL A 112 -15.88 28.05 7.38
N LEU A 113 -14.64 28.50 7.65
CA LEU A 113 -13.66 27.73 8.42
C LEU A 113 -14.06 27.70 9.91
N ASN A 114 -14.96 26.77 10.25
CA ASN A 114 -15.44 26.56 11.62
C ASN A 114 -14.43 25.75 12.46
N GLU A 115 -14.62 25.68 13.78
CA GLU A 115 -13.70 24.98 14.70
C GLU A 115 -13.45 23.52 14.32
N VAL A 116 -14.48 22.86 13.83
CA VAL A 116 -14.44 21.46 13.39
C VAL A 116 -13.52 21.28 12.18
N ARG A 117 -13.53 22.23 11.22
CA ARG A 117 -12.57 22.26 10.09
C ARG A 117 -11.17 22.69 10.52
N LYS A 118 -11.05 23.57 11.50
CA LYS A 118 -9.74 23.96 12.06
C LYS A 118 -9.02 22.80 12.74
N LYS A 119 -9.77 21.79 13.22
CA LYS A 119 -9.22 20.52 13.71
C LYS A 119 -8.33 19.82 12.67
N MET A 120 -8.59 19.99 11.37
CA MET A 120 -7.74 19.43 10.31
C MET A 120 -6.34 20.07 10.22
N ALA A 121 -6.06 21.11 11.01
CA ALA A 121 -4.73 21.68 11.20
C ALA A 121 -4.10 21.31 12.56
N ASP A 122 -4.76 20.46 13.34
CA ASP A 122 -4.19 19.89 14.54
C ASP A 122 -3.27 18.74 14.11
N ILE A 123 -1.99 18.84 14.47
CA ILE A 123 -0.93 17.96 13.98
C ILE A 123 -0.08 17.53 15.19
N PRO A 124 0.39 16.28 15.26
CA PRO A 124 1.27 15.85 16.35
C PRO A 124 2.56 16.67 16.39
N VAL A 125 3.02 17.01 17.60
CA VAL A 125 4.29 17.72 17.78
C VAL A 125 5.44 16.86 17.24
N GLY A 126 6.31 17.47 16.43
CA GLY A 126 7.42 16.79 15.76
C GLY A 126 7.09 16.20 14.40
N ALA A 127 5.81 16.19 13.99
CA ALA A 127 5.42 15.69 12.68
C ALA A 127 5.75 16.67 11.55
N THR A 128 6.02 16.13 10.36
CA THR A 128 6.24 16.89 9.12
C THR A 128 4.97 16.87 8.28
N LEU A 129 4.56 18.01 7.71
CA LEU A 129 3.34 18.08 6.91
C LEU A 129 3.49 17.35 5.57
N ILE A 130 2.45 16.61 5.19
CA ILE A 130 2.28 16.04 3.85
C ILE A 130 1.32 16.94 3.08
N ASP A 131 1.77 17.44 1.94
CA ASP A 131 0.98 18.35 1.11
C ASP A 131 -0.25 17.64 0.55
N ASN A 132 -1.39 18.32 0.64
CA ASN A 132 -2.67 17.91 0.07
C ASN A 132 -3.14 18.96 -0.95
N PRO A 133 -2.79 18.80 -2.23
CA PRO A 133 -3.17 19.73 -3.30
C PRO A 133 -4.68 19.82 -3.53
N VAL A 134 -5.45 18.81 -3.11
CA VAL A 134 -6.89 18.70 -3.41
C VAL A 134 -7.75 19.48 -2.42
N SER A 135 -7.48 19.32 -1.11
CA SER A 135 -8.33 19.92 -0.06
C SER A 135 -7.58 20.84 0.91
N ALA A 136 -6.29 21.08 0.70
CA ALA A 136 -5.39 21.90 1.52
C ALA A 136 -5.17 21.44 2.98
N ALA A 137 -6.09 20.65 3.55
CA ALA A 137 -5.92 19.95 4.82
C ALA A 137 -4.75 18.96 4.70
N PRO A 138 -3.59 19.24 5.33
CA PRO A 138 -2.42 18.41 5.15
C PRO A 138 -2.58 17.08 5.89
N GLY A 139 -1.91 16.06 5.39
CA GLY A 139 -1.56 14.90 6.21
C GLY A 139 -0.31 15.20 7.00
N PHE A 140 0.27 14.16 7.58
CA PHE A 140 1.54 14.31 8.27
C PHE A 140 2.35 13.01 8.30
N GLN A 141 3.65 13.15 8.42
CA GLN A 141 4.57 12.09 8.75
C GLN A 141 5.03 12.27 10.21
N LEU A 142 4.91 11.22 11.02
CA LEU A 142 5.49 11.13 12.36
C LEU A 142 6.28 9.82 12.45
N GLU A 143 7.57 9.89 12.79
CA GLU A 143 8.48 8.75 12.67
C GLU A 143 8.43 8.13 11.25
N ASN A 144 8.16 6.83 11.15
CA ASN A 144 7.94 6.09 9.90
C ASN A 144 6.45 6.00 9.47
N VAL A 145 5.55 6.72 10.13
CA VAL A 145 4.10 6.67 9.87
C VAL A 145 3.65 7.89 9.05
N TYR A 146 3.06 7.62 7.89
CA TYR A 146 2.56 8.57 6.90
C TYR A 146 1.04 8.57 6.91
N VAL A 147 0.45 9.59 7.51
CA VAL A 147 -0.99 9.70 7.70
C VAL A 147 -1.63 10.49 6.56
N MET A 148 -2.56 9.85 5.85
CA MET A 148 -3.22 10.40 4.67
C MET A 148 -4.74 10.29 4.73
N ALA A 149 -5.42 11.05 3.86
CA ALA A 149 -6.87 11.06 3.80
C ALA A 149 -7.46 9.71 3.35
N GLY A 150 -8.72 9.45 3.72
CA GLY A 150 -9.46 8.26 3.28
C GLY A 150 -9.97 8.32 1.85
N VAL A 151 -10.24 9.53 1.34
CA VAL A 151 -10.77 9.72 -0.02
C VAL A 151 -9.68 9.38 -1.05
N PRO A 152 -9.93 8.45 -2.00
CA PRO A 152 -8.88 7.94 -2.89
C PRO A 152 -8.13 9.02 -3.65
N SER A 153 -8.83 9.96 -4.32
CA SER A 153 -8.17 11.03 -5.08
C SER A 153 -7.30 11.95 -4.21
N ILE A 154 -7.64 12.11 -2.93
CA ILE A 154 -6.87 12.91 -1.99
C ILE A 154 -5.64 12.14 -1.52
N MET A 155 -5.82 10.88 -1.10
CA MET A 155 -4.71 10.01 -0.69
C MET A 155 -3.66 9.91 -1.79
N GLN A 156 -4.10 9.69 -3.04
CA GLN A 156 -3.22 9.57 -4.20
C GLN A 156 -2.38 10.83 -4.40
N SER A 157 -3.01 12.01 -4.35
CA SER A 157 -2.31 13.28 -4.49
C SER A 157 -1.33 13.56 -3.34
N MET A 158 -1.66 13.12 -2.12
CA MET A 158 -0.76 13.21 -0.96
C MET A 158 0.43 12.25 -1.08
N PHE A 159 0.20 11.03 -1.55
CA PHE A 159 1.29 10.08 -1.79
C PHE A 159 2.22 10.58 -2.89
N GLU A 160 1.68 11.11 -3.97
CA GLU A 160 2.48 11.71 -5.06
C GLU A 160 3.39 12.83 -4.52
N SER A 161 2.89 13.67 -3.61
CA SER A 161 3.66 14.79 -3.05
C SER A 161 4.84 14.34 -2.17
N LEU A 162 4.75 13.18 -1.51
CA LEU A 162 5.81 12.65 -0.64
C LEU A 162 6.68 11.57 -1.31
N SER A 163 6.21 10.94 -2.39
CA SER A 163 6.84 9.74 -2.97
C SER A 163 8.32 9.92 -3.32
N ALA A 164 8.71 11.11 -3.78
CA ALA A 164 10.09 11.45 -4.10
C ALA A 164 11.04 11.47 -2.88
N SER A 165 10.49 11.56 -1.66
CA SER A 165 11.26 11.53 -0.41
C SER A 165 11.47 10.11 0.13
N LEU A 166 10.72 9.12 -0.36
CA LEU A 166 10.83 7.74 0.07
C LEU A 166 12.13 7.12 -0.47
N LYS A 167 12.81 6.33 0.37
CA LYS A 167 13.96 5.56 -0.08
C LYS A 167 13.43 4.26 -0.67
N GLY A 168 13.50 4.17 -1.99
CA GLY A 168 13.15 2.97 -2.74
C GLY A 168 14.22 1.88 -2.69
N GLY A 169 13.88 0.73 -3.25
CA GLY A 169 14.75 -0.43 -3.42
C GLY A 169 14.93 -0.82 -4.89
N ILE A 170 15.26 -2.08 -5.13
CA ILE A 170 15.32 -2.66 -6.48
C ILE A 170 13.90 -2.97 -6.93
N ILE A 171 13.47 -2.42 -8.06
CA ILE A 171 12.17 -2.76 -8.65
C ILE A 171 12.20 -4.24 -9.08
N PRO A 172 11.31 -5.10 -8.57
CA PRO A 172 11.35 -6.52 -8.87
C PRO A 172 11.01 -6.78 -10.34
N THR A 173 11.76 -7.69 -10.96
CA THR A 173 11.40 -8.28 -12.25
C THR A 173 10.24 -9.25 -12.04
N ARG A 174 9.21 -9.13 -12.87
CA ARG A 174 8.08 -10.05 -12.92
C ARG A 174 7.92 -10.58 -14.33
N LEU A 175 7.89 -11.91 -14.47
CA LEU A 175 7.65 -12.60 -15.72
C LEU A 175 6.50 -13.59 -15.57
N THR A 176 5.67 -13.71 -16.60
CA THR A 176 4.52 -14.63 -16.59
C THR A 176 4.65 -15.71 -17.65
N VAL A 177 4.62 -16.98 -17.23
CA VAL A 177 4.53 -18.14 -18.12
C VAL A 177 3.07 -18.59 -18.17
N GLN A 178 2.48 -18.62 -19.36
CA GLN A 178 1.12 -19.12 -19.55
C GLN A 178 1.15 -20.62 -19.80
N CYS A 179 0.48 -21.40 -18.96
CA CYS A 179 0.37 -22.85 -19.11
C CYS A 179 -1.07 -23.22 -19.48
N ALA A 180 -1.28 -23.92 -20.60
CA ALA A 180 -2.61 -24.37 -21.03
C ALA A 180 -3.01 -25.68 -20.31
N THR A 181 -2.88 -25.67 -18.98
CA THR A 181 -3.19 -26.80 -18.11
C THR A 181 -3.59 -26.31 -16.71
N GLY A 182 -4.31 -27.16 -15.99
CA GLY A 182 -4.75 -26.85 -14.63
C GLY A 182 -3.59 -26.85 -13.64
N GLU A 183 -3.69 -26.03 -12.61
CA GLU A 183 -2.63 -25.80 -11.63
C GLU A 183 -2.10 -27.10 -11.00
N GLY A 184 -2.99 -28.04 -10.67
CA GLY A 184 -2.62 -29.33 -10.08
C GLY A 184 -1.68 -30.18 -10.96
N ASN A 185 -1.74 -30.01 -12.29
CA ASN A 185 -0.87 -30.76 -13.21
C ASN A 185 0.57 -30.23 -13.21
N VAL A 186 0.77 -28.96 -12.85
CA VAL A 186 2.08 -28.30 -12.84
C VAL A 186 2.60 -28.03 -11.43
N ALA A 187 1.82 -28.30 -10.39
CA ALA A 187 2.18 -28.01 -8.99
C ALA A 187 3.56 -28.55 -8.58
N HIS A 188 3.90 -29.79 -8.97
CA HIS A 188 5.22 -30.38 -8.69
C HIS A 188 6.37 -29.64 -9.40
N ILE A 189 6.10 -29.09 -10.60
CA ILE A 189 7.06 -28.27 -11.35
C ILE A 189 7.24 -26.92 -10.64
N LEU A 190 6.16 -26.32 -10.15
CA LEU A 190 6.22 -25.08 -9.39
C LEU A 190 7.07 -25.24 -8.12
N GLU A 191 6.87 -26.34 -7.40
CA GLU A 191 7.67 -26.68 -6.23
C GLU A 191 9.15 -26.88 -6.59
N GLN A 192 9.45 -27.59 -7.68
CA GLN A 192 10.81 -27.76 -8.17
C GLN A 192 11.48 -26.41 -8.46
N ILE A 193 10.80 -25.52 -9.19
CA ILE A 193 11.33 -24.18 -9.51
C ILE A 193 11.52 -23.36 -8.24
N SER A 194 10.55 -23.38 -7.32
CA SER A 194 10.64 -22.65 -6.05
C SER A 194 11.81 -23.12 -5.18
N ASN A 195 12.10 -24.43 -5.16
CA ASN A 195 13.22 -24.99 -4.40
C ASN A 195 14.58 -24.69 -5.05
N GLN A 196 14.63 -24.65 -6.39
CA GLN A 196 15.87 -24.40 -7.12
C GLN A 196 16.25 -22.92 -7.17
N TYR A 197 15.24 -22.03 -7.21
CA TYR A 197 15.42 -20.58 -7.28
C TYR A 197 14.90 -19.92 -6.01
N GLU A 198 15.60 -20.12 -4.88
CA GLU A 198 15.17 -19.70 -3.54
C GLU A 198 14.79 -18.20 -3.42
N THR A 199 15.40 -17.34 -4.24
CA THR A 199 15.14 -15.89 -4.25
C THR A 199 14.06 -15.45 -5.24
N VAL A 200 13.45 -16.39 -5.98
CA VAL A 200 12.38 -16.15 -6.95
C VAL A 200 11.07 -16.66 -6.37
N SER A 201 10.13 -15.75 -6.12
CA SER A 201 8.77 -16.09 -5.74
C SER A 201 8.04 -16.69 -6.94
N VAL A 202 7.40 -17.85 -6.75
CA VAL A 202 6.58 -18.53 -7.76
C VAL A 202 5.12 -18.48 -7.32
N GLY A 203 4.28 -17.75 -8.06
CA GLY A 203 2.83 -17.70 -7.83
C GLY A 203 2.05 -18.34 -8.97
N SER A 204 0.99 -19.07 -8.65
CA SER A 204 0.07 -19.67 -9.61
C SER A 204 -1.30 -18.98 -9.59
N TYR A 205 -1.81 -18.66 -10.78
CA TYR A 205 -3.10 -17.99 -10.95
C TYR A 205 -3.92 -18.71 -12.01
N PRO A 206 -4.94 -19.49 -11.63
CA PRO A 206 -5.82 -20.14 -12.59
C PRO A 206 -6.65 -19.11 -13.35
N TRP A 207 -6.82 -19.33 -14.64
CA TRP A 207 -7.68 -18.51 -15.48
C TRP A 207 -8.66 -19.38 -16.28
N PHE A 208 -9.82 -18.81 -16.55
CA PHE A 208 -10.92 -19.47 -17.24
C PHE A 208 -11.43 -18.56 -18.36
N LYS A 209 -11.45 -19.09 -19.58
CA LYS A 209 -12.08 -18.47 -20.75
C LYS A 209 -13.18 -19.42 -21.25
N PRO A 210 -14.19 -18.96 -22.01
CA PRO A 210 -15.21 -19.86 -22.54
C PRO A 210 -14.58 -21.03 -23.32
N GLY A 211 -14.73 -22.25 -22.79
CA GLY A 211 -14.17 -23.48 -23.39
C GLY A 211 -12.66 -23.72 -23.18
N GLN A 212 -11.96 -22.87 -22.42
CA GLN A 212 -10.53 -22.99 -22.16
C GLN A 212 -10.20 -22.69 -20.70
N PHE A 213 -9.15 -23.32 -20.19
CA PHE A 213 -8.62 -23.04 -18.87
C PHE A 213 -7.11 -23.17 -18.90
N GLY A 214 -6.45 -22.58 -17.90
CA GLY A 214 -5.02 -22.70 -17.75
C GLY A 214 -4.55 -22.06 -16.45
N THR A 215 -3.23 -21.98 -16.33
CA THR A 215 -2.56 -21.41 -15.16
C THR A 215 -1.55 -20.39 -15.64
N ALA A 216 -1.65 -19.16 -15.18
CA ALA A 216 -0.60 -18.17 -15.30
C ALA A 216 0.35 -18.34 -14.13
N VAL A 217 1.60 -18.69 -14.42
CA VAL A 217 2.65 -18.80 -13.40
C VAL A 217 3.48 -17.54 -13.43
N VAL A 218 3.48 -16.81 -12.33
CA VAL A 218 4.16 -15.52 -12.17
C VAL A 218 5.41 -15.73 -11.35
N LEU A 219 6.56 -15.43 -11.95
CA LEU A 219 7.86 -15.45 -11.29
C LEU A 219 8.28 -14.03 -10.95
N THR A 220 8.59 -13.76 -9.68
CA THR A 220 8.99 -12.43 -9.22
C THR A 220 10.28 -12.50 -8.42
N GLY A 221 11.24 -11.64 -8.72
CA GLY A 221 12.52 -11.59 -8.02
C GLY A 221 13.30 -10.30 -8.27
N LEU A 222 14.35 -10.06 -7.47
CA LEU A 222 15.18 -8.86 -7.57
C LEU A 222 16.34 -9.00 -8.58
N ASP A 223 16.64 -10.23 -9.00
CA ASP A 223 17.64 -10.52 -10.03
C ASP A 223 16.94 -10.96 -11.32
N GLU A 224 16.98 -10.09 -12.32
CA GLU A 224 16.36 -10.31 -13.63
C GLU A 224 16.86 -11.58 -14.31
N SER A 225 18.15 -11.91 -14.17
CA SER A 225 18.75 -13.09 -14.80
C SER A 225 18.22 -14.37 -14.16
N LEU A 226 18.10 -14.40 -12.83
CA LEU A 226 17.51 -15.54 -12.12
C LEU A 226 16.04 -15.72 -12.48
N VAL A 227 15.25 -14.64 -12.52
CA VAL A 227 13.84 -14.69 -12.90
C VAL A 227 13.67 -15.18 -14.34
N SER A 228 14.49 -14.68 -15.27
CA SER A 228 14.48 -15.12 -16.68
C SER A 228 14.85 -16.60 -16.83
N ASN A 229 15.87 -17.07 -16.10
CA ASN A 229 16.29 -18.47 -16.14
C ASN A 229 15.21 -19.39 -15.56
N ALA A 230 14.63 -19.03 -14.41
CA ALA A 230 13.53 -19.76 -13.79
C ALA A 230 12.31 -19.85 -14.72
N ALA A 231 11.96 -18.76 -15.40
CA ALA A 231 10.82 -18.73 -16.31
C ALA A 231 11.04 -19.61 -17.55
N LYS A 232 12.27 -19.58 -18.13
CA LYS A 232 12.64 -20.45 -19.26
C LYS A 232 12.61 -21.93 -18.86
N GLU A 233 13.15 -22.26 -17.70
CA GLU A 233 13.19 -23.63 -17.20
C GLU A 233 11.77 -24.14 -16.89
N LEU A 234 10.94 -23.33 -16.23
CA LEU A 234 9.53 -23.65 -16.02
C LEU A 234 8.82 -23.97 -17.34
N CYS A 235 8.94 -23.09 -18.34
CA CYS A 235 8.34 -23.28 -19.66
C CYS A 235 8.80 -24.60 -20.30
N GLN A 236 10.09 -24.93 -20.20
CA GLN A 236 10.62 -26.19 -20.67
C GLN A 236 10.03 -27.38 -19.92
N LEU A 237 10.02 -27.38 -18.58
CA LEU A 237 9.51 -28.49 -17.78
C LEU A 237 8.03 -28.76 -18.05
N VAL A 238 7.21 -27.71 -18.19
CA VAL A 238 5.79 -27.85 -18.54
C VAL A 238 5.62 -28.50 -19.92
N LYS A 239 6.42 -28.08 -20.92
CA LYS A 239 6.45 -28.70 -22.26
C LYS A 239 6.89 -30.17 -22.21
N HIS A 240 7.89 -30.50 -21.40
CA HIS A 240 8.36 -31.88 -21.23
C HIS A 240 7.32 -32.78 -20.52
N ALA A 241 6.49 -32.20 -19.64
CA ALA A 241 5.37 -32.89 -19.00
C ALA A 241 4.16 -33.12 -19.96
N GLY A 242 4.24 -32.67 -21.21
CA GLY A 242 3.22 -32.89 -22.23
C GLY A 242 2.13 -31.82 -22.28
N PHE A 243 2.33 -30.67 -21.62
CA PHE A 243 1.39 -29.54 -21.64
C PHE A 243 1.92 -28.39 -22.51
N GLU A 244 1.02 -27.60 -23.08
CA GLU A 244 1.43 -26.38 -23.80
C GLU A 244 1.78 -25.27 -22.81
N ALA A 245 2.87 -24.54 -23.10
CA ALA A 245 3.27 -23.35 -22.38
C ALA A 245 3.81 -22.28 -23.34
N GLU A 246 3.45 -21.02 -23.11
CA GLU A 246 3.99 -19.87 -23.83
C GLU A 246 5.21 -19.31 -23.10
N ASP A 247 6.14 -18.75 -23.87
CA ASP A 247 7.34 -18.13 -23.30
C ASP A 247 6.98 -16.90 -22.48
N ALA A 248 7.86 -16.57 -21.54
CA ALA A 248 7.57 -15.56 -20.54
C ALA A 248 7.48 -14.15 -21.13
N VAL A 249 6.44 -13.42 -20.72
CA VAL A 249 6.19 -11.99 -21.03
C VAL A 249 6.18 -11.14 -19.77
#